data_AF-A0AAN5YS98-F1
#
_entry.id   AF-A0AAN5YS98-F1
#
_cell.length_a   1.000
_cell.length_b   1.000
_cell.length_c   1.000
_cell.angle_alpha   90.00
_cell.angle_beta   90.00
_cell.angle_gamma   90.00
#
_symmetry.space_group_name_H-M   'P 1'
#
loop_
_entity.id
_entity.type
_entity.pdbx_description
1 polymer ?
#
loop_
_entity_poly.entity_id
_entity_poly.type
_entity_poly.pdbx_seq_one_letter_code
_entity_poly.pdbx_strand_id
1 'polypeptide(L)'
;MVFRFPKSLDPITLFHNPALASSKRVHNILRQAAAIASETATEDQASDHIEHAKRQRGEFQLEVTTAPPTPDQLRNILDYVGGGVKPSDLVQGAKDAKEALELFKKDEGKFVRPVTVDWTHGKAVVGDNESEILKMVHQLDVD
;
A
#
# COMPACT_ATOMS: atom_id res chain seq x y z
N MET A 1 -13.58 -30.42 -14.44
CA MET A 1 -13.65 -29.16 -13.67
C MET A 1 -12.24 -28.68 -13.43
N VAL A 2 -11.80 -27.61 -14.08
CA VAL A 2 -10.55 -26.94 -13.70
C VAL A 2 -10.85 -26.08 -12.47
N PHE A 3 -10.41 -26.54 -11.30
CA PHE A 3 -10.39 -25.68 -10.13
C PHE A 3 -9.23 -24.70 -10.34
N ARG A 4 -9.54 -23.52 -10.86
CA ARG A 4 -8.64 -22.36 -10.80
C ARG A 4 -8.57 -21.98 -9.32
N PHE A 5 -7.53 -22.44 -8.63
CA PHE A 5 -7.15 -21.85 -7.34
C PHE A 5 -6.90 -20.36 -7.61
N PRO A 6 -7.61 -19.44 -6.95
CA PRO A 6 -7.29 -18.03 -7.11
C PRO A 6 -5.83 -17.85 -6.70
N LYS A 7 -5.01 -17.27 -7.59
CA LYS A 7 -3.71 -16.72 -7.16
C LYS A 7 -4.03 -15.78 -5.99
N SER A 8 -3.26 -15.88 -4.91
CA SER A 8 -3.34 -14.92 -3.81
C SER A 8 -3.11 -13.53 -4.40
N LEU A 9 -4.13 -12.69 -4.36
CA LEU A 9 -4.02 -11.30 -4.79
C LEU A 9 -2.99 -10.58 -3.93
N ASP A 10 -2.23 -9.68 -4.54
CA ASP A 10 -1.20 -8.92 -3.84
C ASP A 10 -1.85 -7.99 -2.81
N PRO A 11 -1.60 -8.19 -1.50
CA PRO A 11 -2.26 -7.40 -0.48
C PRO A 11 -1.65 -5.99 -0.41
N ILE A 12 -2.51 -4.99 -0.54
CA ILE A 12 -2.20 -3.60 -0.21
C ILE A 12 -2.96 -3.22 1.04
N THR A 13 -2.24 -2.87 2.10
CA THR A 13 -2.86 -2.39 3.33
C THR A 13 -2.79 -0.86 3.39
N LEU A 14 -3.95 -0.23 3.61
CA LEU A 14 -4.08 1.18 3.96
C LEU A 14 -4.31 1.31 5.47
N PHE A 15 -3.37 1.95 6.15
CA PHE A 15 -3.55 2.44 7.51
C PHE A 15 -4.32 3.75 7.50
N HIS A 16 -5.63 3.65 7.71
CA HIS A 16 -6.60 4.73 7.56
C HIS A 16 -6.87 5.46 8.89
N ASN A 17 -7.22 6.74 8.80
CA ASN A 17 -7.82 7.54 9.87
C ASN A 17 -9.02 8.33 9.32
N PRO A 18 -10.27 7.96 9.67
CA PRO A 18 -11.45 8.59 9.11
C PRO A 18 -11.65 10.04 9.56
N ALA A 19 -10.92 10.52 10.57
CA ALA A 19 -10.93 11.93 10.96
C ALA A 19 -10.11 12.81 9.98
N LEU A 20 -9.19 12.23 9.21
CA LEU A 20 -8.29 12.96 8.32
C LEU A 20 -8.81 12.98 6.88
N ALA A 21 -8.88 14.17 6.27
CA ALA A 21 -9.30 14.35 4.88
C ALA A 21 -8.34 13.67 3.89
N SER A 22 -7.03 13.74 4.15
CA SER A 22 -5.99 13.05 3.38
C SER A 22 -6.24 11.55 3.33
N SER A 23 -6.58 10.95 4.48
CA SER A 23 -6.85 9.51 4.57
C SER A 23 -8.10 9.09 3.79
N LYS A 24 -9.15 9.92 3.75
CA LYS A 24 -10.34 9.68 2.93
C LYS A 24 -10.02 9.74 1.43
N ARG A 25 -9.17 10.67 0.99
CA ARG A 25 -8.72 10.76 -0.40
C ARG A 25 -8.01 9.48 -0.84
N VAL A 26 -7.00 9.05 -0.09
CA VAL A 26 -6.23 7.82 -0.38
C VAL A 26 -7.15 6.60 -0.44
N HIS A 27 -8.06 6.46 0.54
CA HIS A 27 -9.05 5.38 0.54
C HIS A 27 -9.90 5.33 -0.74
N ASN A 28 -10.38 6.49 -1.19
CA ASN A 28 -11.18 6.57 -2.42
C ASN A 28 -10.37 6.25 -3.68
N ILE A 29 -9.11 6.69 -3.75
CA ILE A 29 -8.20 6.39 -4.87
C ILE A 29 -7.95 4.88 -4.95
N LEU A 30 -7.54 4.27 -3.82
CA LEU A 30 -7.25 2.84 -3.77
C LEU A 30 -8.49 1.98 -4.06
N ARG A 31 -9.66 2.38 -3.56
CA ARG A 31 -10.92 1.69 -3.86
C ARG A 31 -11.26 1.73 -5.34
N GLN A 32 -11.14 2.90 -5.97
CA GLN A 32 -11.40 3.04 -7.41
C GLN A 32 -10.41 2.21 -8.22
N ALA A 33 -9.12 2.27 -7.88
CA ALA A 33 -8.10 1.50 -8.56
C ALA A 33 -8.30 -0.03 -8.39
N ALA A 34 -8.75 -0.50 -7.22
CA ALA A 34 -9.11 -1.90 -7.01
C ALA A 34 -10.31 -2.35 -7.87
N ALA A 35 -11.32 -1.49 -8.01
CA ALA A 35 -12.47 -1.77 -8.87
C ALA A 35 -12.05 -1.86 -10.35
N ILE A 36 -11.26 -0.90 -10.83
CA ILE A 36 -10.73 -0.89 -12.20
C ILE A 36 -9.88 -2.14 -12.47
N ALA A 37 -9.00 -2.52 -11.54
CA ALA A 37 -8.13 -3.70 -11.69
C ALA A 37 -8.92 -5.02 -11.76
N SER A 38 -10.06 -5.11 -11.06
CA SER A 38 -10.95 -6.26 -11.13
C SER A 38 -11.74 -6.29 -12.46
N GLU A 39 -12.18 -5.13 -12.97
CA GLU A 39 -12.86 -5.01 -14.26
C GLU A 39 -11.93 -5.38 -15.43
N THR A 40 -10.71 -4.83 -15.50
CA THR A 40 -9.75 -5.11 -16.58
C THR A 40 -9.29 -6.56 -16.62
N ALA A 41 -9.22 -7.22 -15.44
CA ALA A 41 -8.92 -8.64 -15.36
C ALA A 41 -10.00 -9.52 -16.02
N THR A 42 -11.24 -9.05 -16.12
CA THR A 42 -12.33 -9.81 -16.76
C THR A 42 -12.25 -9.76 -18.28
N GLU A 43 -11.76 -8.65 -18.83
CA GLU A 43 -11.69 -8.38 -20.27
C GLU A 43 -10.44 -9.00 -20.92
N ASP A 44 -9.29 -8.96 -20.23
CA ASP A 44 -7.99 -9.42 -20.77
C ASP A 44 -7.81 -10.96 -20.69
N GLN A 45 -8.68 -11.69 -19.99
CA GLN A 45 -8.66 -13.15 -19.94
C GLN A 45 -9.24 -13.82 -21.21
N ALA A 46 -9.72 -13.06 -22.18
CA ALA A 46 -10.25 -13.56 -23.45
C ALA A 46 -9.22 -13.58 -24.60
N SER A 47 -8.06 -12.93 -24.43
CA SER A 47 -7.06 -12.81 -25.50
C SER A 47 -5.67 -13.21 -24.99
N ASP A 48 -5.02 -14.12 -25.70
CA ASP A 48 -3.75 -14.78 -25.35
C ASP A 48 -2.54 -13.81 -25.51
N HIS A 49 -2.46 -12.75 -24.70
CA HIS A 49 -1.40 -11.72 -24.80
C HIS A 49 -0.59 -11.60 -23.51
N ILE A 50 0.40 -12.49 -23.36
CA ILE A 50 1.37 -12.57 -22.23
C ILE A 50 2.22 -11.29 -22.05
N GLU A 51 2.30 -10.41 -23.05
CA GLU A 51 3.18 -9.24 -23.06
C GLU A 51 2.52 -7.96 -22.50
N HIS A 52 1.19 -7.81 -22.55
CA HIS A 52 0.48 -6.63 -22.02
C HIS A 52 0.15 -6.74 -20.53
N ALA A 53 -0.08 -7.96 -20.02
CA ALA A 53 -0.34 -8.24 -18.60
C ALA A 53 0.83 -7.89 -17.66
N LYS A 54 2.03 -7.62 -18.19
CA LYS A 54 3.21 -7.19 -17.40
C LYS A 54 3.22 -5.71 -17.04
N ARG A 55 2.43 -4.85 -17.72
CA ARG A 55 2.51 -3.38 -17.57
C ARG A 55 1.38 -2.77 -16.75
N GLN A 56 0.40 -3.57 -16.36
CA GLN A 56 -0.68 -3.14 -15.47
C GLN A 56 -0.66 -4.11 -14.30
N ARG A 57 -0.49 -3.59 -13.08
CA ARG A 57 -0.69 -4.41 -11.88
C ARG A 57 -2.05 -5.09 -12.00
N GLY A 58 -2.05 -6.42 -11.89
CA GLY A 58 -3.28 -7.20 -11.90
C GLY A 58 -4.18 -6.89 -10.71
N GLU A 59 -5.29 -7.61 -10.60
CA GLU A 59 -6.18 -7.54 -9.44
C GLU A 59 -5.40 -7.63 -8.12
N PHE A 60 -5.83 -6.85 -7.13
CA PHE A 60 -5.17 -6.80 -5.84
C PHE A 60 -6.16 -6.72 -4.69
N GLN A 61 -5.74 -7.19 -3.52
CA GLN A 61 -6.56 -7.13 -2.33
C GLN A 61 -6.29 -5.83 -1.59
N LEU A 62 -7.23 -4.89 -1.64
CA LEU A 62 -7.19 -3.71 -0.78
C LEU A 62 -7.69 -4.08 0.62
N GLU A 63 -6.83 -3.92 1.62
CA GLU A 63 -7.16 -4.01 3.03
C GLU A 63 -7.12 -2.63 3.67
N VAL A 64 -8.17 -2.28 4.40
CA VAL A 64 -8.27 -0.97 5.06
C VAL A 64 -8.38 -1.20 6.55
N THR A 65 -7.44 -0.66 7.30
CA THR A 65 -7.40 -0.81 8.76
C THR A 65 -7.27 0.54 9.46
N THR A 66 -8.09 0.75 10.49
CA THR A 66 -7.96 1.88 11.41
C THR A 66 -7.13 1.53 12.64
N ALA A 67 -6.80 0.25 12.82
CA ALA A 67 -5.88 -0.18 13.86
C ALA A 67 -4.44 0.25 13.51
N PRO A 68 -3.56 0.41 14.51
CA PRO A 68 -2.14 0.64 14.26
C PRO A 68 -1.46 -0.64 13.72
N PRO A 69 -0.32 -0.52 13.00
CA PRO A 69 0.43 -1.68 12.56
C PRO A 69 0.98 -2.48 13.75
N THR A 70 1.26 -3.76 13.57
CA THR A 70 2.06 -4.48 14.57
C THR A 70 3.51 -3.95 14.57
N PRO A 71 4.30 -4.16 15.64
CA PRO A 71 5.70 -3.74 15.67
C PRO A 71 6.54 -4.33 14.53
N ASP A 72 6.24 -5.57 14.11
CA ASP A 72 6.92 -6.21 12.98
C ASP A 72 6.45 -5.66 11.63
N GLN A 73 5.18 -5.32 11.50
CA GLN A 73 4.69 -4.57 10.34
C GLN A 73 5.38 -3.20 10.24
N LEU A 74 5.54 -2.48 11.36
CA LEU A 74 6.24 -1.19 11.37
C LEU A 74 7.70 -1.32 10.92
N ARG A 75 8.41 -2.38 11.33
CA ARG A 75 9.77 -2.67 10.83
C ARG A 75 9.79 -2.80 9.32
N ASN A 76 8.94 -3.67 8.78
CA ASN A 76 8.85 -3.88 7.35
C ASN A 76 8.51 -2.58 6.61
N ILE A 77 7.60 -1.77 7.16
CA ILE A 77 7.23 -0.46 6.58
C ILE A 77 8.43 0.48 6.57
N LEU A 78 9.22 0.53 7.65
CA LEU A 78 10.45 1.33 7.71
C LEU A 78 11.49 0.89 6.66
N ASP A 79 11.51 -0.40 6.30
CA ASP A 79 12.37 -0.93 5.24
C ASP A 79 11.80 -0.67 3.84
N TYR A 80 10.47 -0.59 3.70
CA TYR A 80 9.77 -0.37 2.43
C TYR A 80 9.65 1.10 2.03
N VAL A 81 9.75 2.02 3.00
CA VAL A 81 9.88 3.42 2.67
C VAL A 81 11.27 3.66 2.08
N GLY A 82 11.33 4.12 0.83
CA GLY A 82 12.59 4.35 0.15
C GLY A 82 13.48 5.35 0.88
N GLY A 83 14.78 5.40 0.53
CA GLY A 83 15.82 6.15 1.24
C GLY A 83 15.67 7.68 1.34
N GLY A 84 14.53 8.25 0.93
CA GLY A 84 14.17 9.66 1.12
C GLY A 84 13.19 9.93 2.27
N VAL A 85 12.53 8.90 2.82
CA VAL A 85 11.56 9.05 3.92
C VAL A 85 12.26 8.90 5.26
N LYS A 86 12.04 9.85 6.17
CA LYS A 86 12.65 9.79 7.50
C LYS A 86 11.78 8.93 8.42
N PRO A 87 12.37 8.24 9.42
CA PRO A 87 11.61 7.56 10.45
C PRO A 87 10.60 8.47 11.17
N SER A 88 10.90 9.77 11.28
CA SER A 88 10.00 10.80 11.82
C SER A 88 8.69 10.97 11.04
N ASP A 89 8.70 10.65 9.74
CA ASP A 89 7.55 10.79 8.85
C ASP A 89 6.57 9.62 9.04
N LEU A 90 7.05 8.47 9.53
CA LEU A 90 6.22 7.32 9.90
C LEU A 90 5.80 7.35 11.37
N VAL A 91 6.73 7.71 12.27
CA VAL A 91 6.48 7.79 13.71
C VAL A 91 6.93 9.15 14.21
N GLN A 92 5.97 9.94 14.70
CA GLN A 92 6.23 11.30 15.15
C GLN A 92 7.30 11.34 16.27
N GLY A 93 8.36 12.12 16.03
CA GLY A 93 9.45 12.33 16.97
C GLY A 93 10.56 11.28 16.93
N ALA A 94 10.49 10.30 16.03
CA ALA A 94 11.56 9.33 15.85
C ALA A 94 12.74 9.92 15.08
N LYS A 95 13.98 9.74 15.57
CA LYS A 95 15.20 10.14 14.85
C LYS A 95 15.76 9.01 13.99
N ASP A 96 15.57 7.78 14.44
CA ASP A 96 16.03 6.57 13.76
C ASP A 96 14.98 5.45 13.84
N ALA A 97 15.17 4.38 13.07
CA ALA A 97 14.24 3.26 13.00
C ALA A 97 14.06 2.52 14.34
N LYS A 98 15.11 2.48 15.17
CA LYS A 98 15.05 1.85 16.50
C LYS A 98 14.22 2.69 17.46
N GLU A 99 14.43 4.00 17.45
CA GLU A 99 13.64 4.96 18.22
C GLU A 99 12.18 5.01 17.75
N ALA A 100 11.93 4.88 16.44
CA ALA A 100 10.57 4.76 15.90
C ALA A 100 9.82 3.57 16.51
N LEU A 101 10.44 2.40 16.58
CA LEU A 101 9.84 1.21 17.20
C LEU A 101 9.61 1.38 18.70
N GLU A 102 10.56 1.97 19.42
CA GLU A 102 10.44 2.20 20.86
C GLU A 102 9.34 3.23 21.18
N LEU A 103 9.25 4.31 20.40
CA LEU A 103 8.20 5.32 20.53
C LEU A 103 6.84 4.75 20.17
N PHE A 104 6.77 3.95 19.11
CA PHE A 104 5.54 3.31 18.67
C PHE A 104 5.00 2.31 19.70
N LYS A 105 5.85 1.48 20.30
CA LYS A 105 5.45 0.55 21.38
C LYS A 105 4.92 1.27 22.62
N LYS A 106 5.42 2.48 22.89
CA LYS A 106 4.97 3.31 24.01
C LYS A 106 3.64 4.00 23.70
N ASP A 107 3.48 4.45 22.46
CA ASP A 107 2.32 5.18 21.99
C ASP A 107 2.10 4.94 20.50
N GLU A 108 1.17 4.01 20.21
CA GLU A 108 0.79 3.65 18.85
C GLU A 108 0.11 4.81 18.11
N GLY A 109 -0.37 5.83 18.85
CA GLY A 109 -0.96 7.06 18.30
C GLY A 109 0.05 7.96 17.59
N LYS A 110 1.35 7.74 17.80
CA LYS A 110 2.43 8.46 17.09
C LYS A 110 2.62 8.01 15.65
N PHE A 111 2.01 6.90 15.25
CA PHE A 111 2.04 6.44 13.88
C PHE A 111 1.25 7.39 12.98
N VAL A 112 1.94 7.93 11.96
CA VAL A 112 1.36 8.86 11.01
C VAL A 112 0.38 8.12 10.10
N ARG A 113 -0.72 8.78 9.75
CA ARG A 113 -1.74 8.25 8.85
C ARG A 113 -2.15 9.35 7.85
N PRO A 114 -2.49 9.02 6.60
CA PRO A 114 -2.51 7.68 6.01
C PRO A 114 -1.11 7.13 5.69
N VAL A 115 -0.96 5.81 5.73
CA VAL A 115 0.19 5.08 5.17
C VAL A 115 -0.34 3.93 4.35
N THR A 116 0.11 3.82 3.10
CA THR A 116 -0.26 2.72 2.20
C THR A 116 0.95 1.82 2.02
N VAL A 117 0.74 0.51 2.09
CA VAL A 117 1.81 -0.48 2.07
C VAL A 117 1.46 -1.59 1.09
N ASP A 118 2.33 -1.84 0.12
CA ASP A 118 2.32 -3.00 -0.76
C ASP A 118 3.31 -4.03 -0.21
N TRP A 119 2.78 -5.11 0.37
CA TRP A 119 3.59 -6.16 0.99
C TRP A 119 4.26 -7.07 -0.04
N THR A 120 3.69 -7.20 -1.24
CA THR A 120 4.27 -8.03 -2.31
C THR A 120 5.50 -7.35 -2.89
N HIS A 121 5.41 -6.05 -3.17
CA HIS A 121 6.48 -5.30 -3.85
C HIS A 121 7.43 -4.59 -2.89
N GLY A 122 7.17 -4.67 -1.58
CA GLY A 122 7.99 -4.04 -0.54
C GLY A 122 8.04 -2.52 -0.68
N LYS A 123 6.90 -1.89 -0.98
CA LYS A 123 6.78 -0.44 -1.15
C LYS A 123 5.82 0.14 -0.13
N ALA A 124 6.19 1.26 0.47
CA ALA A 124 5.32 2.01 1.37
C ALA A 124 5.29 3.49 0.98
N VAL A 125 4.09 4.07 0.96
CA VAL A 125 3.84 5.47 0.68
C VAL A 125 3.20 6.12 1.91
N VAL A 126 3.86 7.15 2.43
CA VAL A 126 3.39 7.95 3.57
C VAL A 126 2.62 9.16 3.06
N GLY A 127 1.45 9.43 3.65
CA GLY A 127 0.62 10.56 3.28
C GLY A 127 -0.27 10.29 2.07
N ASP A 128 -0.70 11.36 1.41
CA ASP A 128 -1.69 11.35 0.32
C ASP A 128 -1.12 11.78 -1.03
N ASN A 129 0.15 11.49 -1.27
CA ASN A 129 0.76 11.73 -2.57
C ASN A 129 0.14 10.78 -3.61
N GLU A 130 -0.88 11.28 -4.31
CA GLU A 130 -1.64 10.56 -5.32
C GLU A 130 -0.75 9.94 -6.40
N SER A 131 0.25 10.68 -6.89
CA SER A 131 1.16 10.18 -7.92
C SER A 131 1.94 8.94 -7.47
N GLU A 132 2.45 8.94 -6.24
CA GLU A 132 3.19 7.79 -5.70
C GLU A 132 2.26 6.61 -5.41
N ILE A 133 1.04 6.86 -4.94
CA ILE A 133 0.01 5.84 -4.72
C ILE A 133 -0.39 5.20 -6.06
N LEU A 134 -0.65 6.01 -7.09
CA LEU A 134 -1.02 5.52 -8.42
C LEU A 134 0.14 4.76 -9.06
N LYS A 135 1.39 5.23 -8.95
CA LYS A 135 2.56 4.48 -9.44
C LYS A 135 2.67 3.11 -8.78
N MET A 136 2.46 3.03 -7.47
CA MET A 136 2.48 1.76 -6.74
C MET A 136 1.35 0.83 -7.19
N VAL A 137 0.15 1.37 -7.37
CA VAL A 137 -1.04 0.57 -7.70
C VAL A 137 -1.11 0.19 -9.17
N HIS A 138 -0.57 0.99 -10.09
CA HIS A 138 -0.55 0.70 -11.51
C HIS A 138 0.76 0.06 -11.98
N GLN A 139 1.80 0.03 -11.14
CA GLN A 139 3.16 -0.36 -11.52
C GLN A 139 3.61 0.33 -12.80
N LEU A 140 3.35 1.64 -12.90
CA LEU A 140 3.82 2.42 -14.02
C LEU A 140 5.35 2.51 -13.92
N ASP A 141 6.05 1.66 -14.68
CA ASP A 141 7.45 1.87 -15.03
C ASP A 141 7.52 3.21 -15.79
N VAL A 142 8.06 4.22 -15.12
CA VAL A 142 8.49 5.44 -15.81
C VAL A 142 9.86 5.15 -16.40
N ASP A 143 9.88 4.91 -17.72
CA ASP A 143 11.10 4.89 -18.53
C ASP A 143 11.78 6.26 -18.52
#